data_AF-A0A9D4JA86-F1
#
_entry.id   AF-A0A9D4JA86-F1
#
_cell.length_a   1.000
_cell.length_b   1.000
_cell.length_c   1.000
_cell.angle_alpha   90.00
_cell.angle_beta   90.00
_cell.angle_gamma   90.00
#
_symmetry.space_group_name_H-M   'P 1'
#
loop_
_entity.id
_entity.type
_entity.pdbx_description
1 polymer ?
#
loop_
_entity_poly.entity_id
_entity_poly.type
_entity_poly.pdbx_seq_one_letter_code
_entity_poly.pdbx_strand_id
1 'polypeptide(L)'
;MPLVKNAKAAWKHLAFSQYPQTEDGGGIMGYQLRSQLYRYTEWVAFWYKTHKPHWTRNNGKELYDHQTDPEKNHNVASDHAFADFA
;
A
#
# COMPACT_ATOMS: atom_id res chain seq x y z
N MET A 1 -26.18 9.36 0.30
CA MET A 1 -24.85 9.57 0.89
C MET A 1 -24.87 9.35 2.39
N PRO A 2 -24.54 8.14 2.88
CA PRO A 2 -24.67 7.77 4.30
C PRO A 2 -23.76 8.61 5.22
N LEU A 3 -22.49 8.82 4.86
CA LEU A 3 -21.57 9.65 5.66
C LEU A 3 -21.91 11.15 5.63
N VAL A 4 -22.51 11.64 4.54
CA VAL A 4 -23.00 13.03 4.45
C VAL A 4 -24.15 13.28 5.44
N LYS A 5 -24.96 12.26 5.74
CA LYS A 5 -26.06 12.33 6.71
C LYS A 5 -25.59 12.05 8.14
N ASN A 6 -24.59 11.19 8.31
CA ASN A 6 -24.03 10.83 9.61
C ASN A 6 -22.53 10.54 9.48
N ALA A 7 -21.70 11.51 9.87
CA ALA A 7 -20.25 11.40 9.83
C ALA A 7 -19.69 10.29 10.74
N LYS A 8 -20.47 9.81 11.71
CA LYS A 8 -20.08 8.75 12.67
C LYS A 8 -20.58 7.36 12.29
N ALA A 9 -21.21 7.20 11.13
CA ALA A 9 -21.65 5.88 10.68
C ALA A 9 -20.44 4.95 10.51
N ALA A 10 -20.63 3.66 10.83
CA ALA A 10 -19.60 2.66 10.62
C ALA A 10 -19.13 2.66 9.16
N TRP A 11 -17.81 2.65 8.96
CA TRP A 11 -17.19 2.69 7.65
C TRP A 11 -15.94 1.80 7.61
N LYS A 12 -15.37 1.64 6.42
CA LYS A 12 -14.14 0.87 6.23
C LYS A 12 -12.97 1.53 6.98
N HIS A 13 -12.19 0.71 7.69
CA HIS A 13 -10.99 1.15 8.39
C HIS A 13 -9.79 1.42 7.47
N LEU A 14 -9.86 0.95 6.23
CA LEU A 14 -8.78 1.05 5.24
C LEU A 14 -9.27 1.75 3.97
N ALA A 15 -8.39 2.58 3.42
CA ALA A 15 -8.48 3.07 2.06
C ALA A 15 -7.47 2.32 1.17
N PHE A 16 -7.90 1.96 -0.03
CA PHE A 16 -7.11 1.20 -1.00
C PHE A 16 -6.84 2.08 -2.22
N SER A 17 -5.62 2.03 -2.74
CA SER A 17 -5.24 2.67 -3.99
C SER A 17 -4.21 1.83 -4.72
N GLN A 18 -4.12 1.97 -6.04
CA GLN A 18 -3.10 1.31 -6.83
C GLN A 18 -2.47 2.28 -7.82
N TYR A 19 -1.20 2.08 -8.14
CA TYR A 19 -0.49 2.91 -9.12
C TYR A 19 0.43 2.05 -10.00
N PRO A 20 0.25 2.07 -11.34
CA PRO A 20 1.13 1.34 -12.24
C PRO A 20 2.48 2.06 -12.40
N GLN A 21 3.54 1.28 -12.48
CA GLN A 21 4.89 1.75 -12.83
C GLN A 21 5.48 0.85 -13.91
N THR A 22 6.36 1.42 -14.74
CA THR A 22 7.14 0.64 -15.72
C THR A 22 8.59 0.66 -15.28
N GLU A 23 9.22 -0.50 -15.20
CA GLU A 23 10.66 -0.65 -14.91
C GLU A 23 11.24 -1.62 -15.96
N ASP A 24 12.32 -1.21 -16.63
CA ASP A 24 13.13 -1.99 -17.58
C ASP A 24 12.43 -3.15 -18.29
N GLY A 25 11.42 -2.83 -19.12
CA GLY A 25 10.73 -3.78 -19.98
C GLY A 25 9.63 -4.61 -19.31
N GLY A 26 9.34 -4.38 -18.02
CA GLY A 26 8.29 -5.01 -17.24
C GLY A 26 7.26 -4.02 -16.68
N GLY A 27 6.04 -4.50 -16.46
CA GLY A 27 5.02 -3.77 -15.72
C GLY A 27 5.12 -4.07 -14.22
N ILE A 28 4.99 -3.05 -13.39
CA ILE A 28 4.90 -3.15 -11.93
C ILE A 28 3.60 -2.46 -11.50
N MET A 29 2.99 -2.97 -10.43
CA MET A 29 1.83 -2.33 -9.80
C MET A 29 2.11 -2.15 -8.32
N GLY A 30 2.02 -0.91 -7.83
CA GLY A 30 2.02 -0.61 -6.41
C GLY A 30 0.61 -0.78 -5.86
N TYR A 31 0.41 -1.70 -4.92
CA TYR A 31 -0.82 -1.87 -4.17
C TYR A 31 -0.67 -1.21 -2.80
N GLN A 32 -1.47 -0.20 -2.51
CA GLN A 32 -1.35 0.61 -1.30
C GLN A 32 -2.57 0.44 -0.39
N LEU A 33 -2.28 0.21 0.89
CA LEU A 33 -3.21 0.20 2.00
C LEU A 33 -2.92 1.40 2.89
N ARG A 34 -3.94 2.21 3.17
CA ARG A 34 -3.84 3.32 4.13
C ARG A 34 -4.83 3.14 5.26
N SER A 35 -4.31 3.08 6.48
CA SER A 35 -5.07 3.19 7.72
C SER A 35 -4.90 4.58 8.32
N GLN A 36 -5.43 4.79 9.53
CA GLN A 36 -5.14 6.02 10.29
C GLN A 36 -3.68 6.11 10.72
N LEU A 37 -3.04 4.96 10.95
CA LEU A 37 -1.72 4.88 11.60
C LEU A 37 -0.60 4.56 10.60
N TYR A 38 -0.90 3.82 9.54
CA TYR A 38 0.12 3.29 8.65
C TYR A 38 -0.27 3.46 7.19
N ARG A 39 0.75 3.58 6.35
CA ARG A 39 0.65 3.39 4.91
C ARG A 39 1.58 2.26 4.50
N TYR A 40 1.01 1.19 3.97
CA TYR A 40 1.74 0.07 3.40
C TYR A 40 1.60 0.08 1.88
N THR A 41 2.69 -0.09 1.16
CA THR A 41 2.70 -0.28 -0.30
C THR A 41 3.51 -1.52 -0.65
N GLU A 42 2.98 -2.36 -1.54
CA GLU A 42 3.72 -3.47 -2.12
C GLU A 42 3.79 -3.31 -3.64
N TRP A 43 5.01 -3.29 -4.16
CA TRP A 43 5.31 -3.12 -5.58
C TRP A 43 5.56 -4.50 -6.18
N VAL A 44 4.61 -5.02 -6.93
CA VAL A 44 4.71 -6.37 -7.51
C VAL A 44 4.76 -6.32 -9.03
N ALA A 45 5.47 -7.27 -9.63
CA ALA A 45 5.42 -7.46 -11.07
C ALA A 45 3.97 -7.67 -11.54
N PHE A 46 3.63 -7.09 -12.68
CA PHE A 46 2.27 -7.04 -13.20
C PHE A 46 2.24 -7.46 -14.67
N TRP A 47 1.47 -8.49 -14.97
CA TRP A 47 1.23 -8.96 -16.32
C TRP A 47 0.07 -8.20 -16.94
N TYR A 48 0.39 -7.17 -17.74
CA TYR A 48 -0.59 -6.32 -18.43
C TYR A 48 -1.49 -7.10 -19.41
N LYS A 49 -0.97 -8.13 -20.08
CA LYS A 49 -1.77 -8.95 -21.03
C LYS A 49 -2.91 -9.73 -20.33
N THR A 50 -2.68 -10.17 -19.10
CA THR A 50 -3.65 -10.95 -18.32
C THR A 50 -4.31 -10.14 -17.21
N HIS A 51 -3.90 -8.89 -17.01
CA HIS A 51 -4.32 -8.03 -15.90
C HIS A 51 -4.13 -8.67 -14.52
N LYS A 52 -3.00 -9.35 -14.31
CA LYS A 52 -2.73 -10.08 -13.06
C LYS A 52 -1.44 -9.62 -12.40
N PRO A 53 -1.47 -9.37 -11.07
CA PRO A 53 -0.25 -9.24 -10.27
C PRO A 53 0.43 -10.59 -10.10
N HIS A 54 1.75 -10.55 -9.99
CA HIS A 54 2.61 -11.69 -9.69
C HIS A 54 3.21 -11.51 -8.30
N TRP A 55 2.42 -11.83 -7.27
CA TRP A 55 2.77 -11.57 -5.86
C TRP A 55 4.09 -12.20 -5.40
N THR A 56 4.52 -13.31 -6.01
CA THR A 56 5.81 -13.94 -5.69
C THR A 56 7.02 -13.22 -6.33
N ARG A 57 6.79 -12.20 -7.17
CA ARG A 57 7.81 -11.28 -7.71
C ARG A 57 7.52 -9.89 -7.16
N ASN A 58 8.00 -9.68 -5.94
CA ASN A 58 7.91 -8.41 -5.25
C ASN A 58 9.20 -7.61 -5.50
N ASN A 59 9.04 -6.40 -6.03
CA ASN A 59 10.10 -5.46 -6.37
C ASN A 59 10.41 -4.50 -5.20
N GLY A 60 9.52 -4.37 -4.22
CA GLY A 60 9.72 -3.53 -3.04
C GLY A 60 8.52 -3.46 -2.12
N LYS A 61 8.80 -3.30 -0.83
CA LYS A 61 7.80 -3.00 0.20
C LYS A 61 8.08 -1.63 0.80
N GLU A 62 7.01 -0.90 1.09
CA GLU A 62 7.04 0.34 1.83
C GLU A 62 6.10 0.26 3.01
N LEU A 63 6.58 0.68 4.19
CA LEU A 63 5.76 0.83 5.38
C LEU A 63 6.15 2.16 6.04
N TYR A 64 5.17 3.03 6.22
CA TYR A 64 5.35 4.32 6.86
C TYR A 64 4.40 4.43 8.06
N ASP A 65 4.95 4.80 9.22
CA ASP A 65 4.20 5.08 10.44
C ASP A 65 3.84 6.58 10.48
N HIS A 66 2.54 6.89 10.46
CA HIS A 66 2.03 8.26 10.48
C HIS A 66 2.15 8.95 11.84
N GLN A 67 2.35 8.22 12.93
CA GLN A 67 2.52 8.80 14.25
C GLN A 67 3.94 9.36 14.44
N THR A 68 4.94 8.60 13.99
CA THR A 68 6.35 8.92 14.19
C THR A 68 6.98 9.60 12.99
N ASP A 69 6.42 9.41 11.79
CA ASP A 69 6.90 10.00 10.54
C ASP A 69 5.73 10.51 9.67
N PRO A 70 5.13 11.67 10.03
CA PRO A 70 4.03 12.28 9.27
C PRO A 70 4.41 12.62 7.82
N GLU A 71 5.69 12.91 7.58
CA GLU A 71 6.23 13.27 6.27
C GLU A 71 6.56 12.04 5.40
N LYS A 72 6.59 10.84 5.97
CA LYS A 72 6.83 9.56 5.29
C LYS A 72 8.22 9.49 4.66
N ASN A 73 9.22 10.00 5.38
CA ASN A 73 10.62 10.01 4.97
C ASN A 73 11.34 8.70 5.30
N HIS A 74 10.79 7.87 6.19
CA HIS A 74 11.41 6.67 6.72
C HIS A 74 10.61 5.41 6.39
N ASN A 75 11.10 4.63 5.43
CA ASN A 75 10.54 3.32 5.12
C ASN A 75 11.01 2.29 6.16
N VAL A 76 10.08 1.77 6.98
CA VAL A 76 10.34 0.77 8.03
C VAL A 76 9.92 -0.65 7.64
N ALA A 77 9.63 -0.92 6.36
CA ALA A 77 9.16 -2.24 5.92
C ALA A 77 10.15 -3.39 6.16
N SER A 78 11.44 -3.09 6.26
CA SER A 78 12.50 -4.06 6.52
C SER A 78 12.90 -4.14 8.00
N ASP A 79 12.28 -3.34 8.87
CA ASP A 79 12.57 -3.34 10.30
C ASP A 79 11.89 -4.55 10.96
N HIS A 80 12.68 -5.33 11.70
CA HIS A 80 12.20 -6.50 12.43
C HIS A 80 11.12 -6.17 13.47
N ALA A 81 11.09 -4.94 13.99
CA ALA A 81 10.02 -4.48 14.89
C ALA A 81 8.64 -4.47 14.21
N PHE A 82 8.59 -4.47 12.88
CA PHE A 82 7.37 -4.47 12.06
C PHE A 82 7.20 -5.77 11.26
N ALA A 83 7.90 -6.84 11.62
CA ALA A 83 7.88 -8.11 10.88
C ALA A 83 6.49 -8.75 10.76
N ASP A 84 5.59 -8.51 11.72
CA ASP A 84 4.22 -9.06 11.73
C ASP A 84 3.27 -8.35 10.75
N PHE A 85 3.70 -7.27 10.10
CA PHE A 85 2.93 -6.62 9.03
C PHE A 85 3.09 -7.28 7.66
N ALA A 86 4.04 -8.21 7.50
CA ALA A 86 4.54 -8.70 6.21
C ALA A 86 4.05 -10.11 5.81
#